data_AF-A0A6C0EFH7-F1
#
_entry.id   AF-A0A6C0EFH7-F1
#
_cell.length_a   1.000
_cell.length_b   1.000
_cell.length_c   1.000
_cell.angle_alpha   90.00
_cell.angle_beta   90.00
_cell.angle_gamma   90.00
#
_symmetry.space_group_name_H-M   'P 1'
#
loop_
_entity.id
_entity.type
_entity.pdbx_description
1 polymer ?
#
loop_
_entity_poly.entity_id
_entity_poly.type
_entity_poly.pdbx_seq_one_letter_code
_entity_poly.pdbx_strand_id
1 'polypeptide(L)'
;MQKYSNVEIKHKHGKKTIRKVFINKHKGHKSVCVYKNGKCTYKNKQCLSKEEMKKIRAKKFIPGLFTSCYKKPNRGTRKLRR
;
A
#
# COMPACT_ATOMS: atom_id res chain seq x y z
N MET A 1 -0.40 -3.69 22.95
CA MET A 1 0.02 -2.96 21.72
C MET A 1 -1.21 -2.42 21.01
N GLN A 2 -1.26 -1.10 20.75
CA GLN A 2 -2.41 -0.47 20.10
C GLN A 2 -2.51 -0.79 18.61
N LYS A 3 -3.75 -0.88 18.12
CA LYS A 3 -4.11 -0.94 16.71
C LYS A 3 -3.85 0.42 16.08
N TYR A 4 -3.21 0.44 14.91
CA TYR A 4 -2.99 1.66 14.14
C TYR A 4 -3.67 1.52 12.78
N SER A 5 -4.42 2.55 12.38
CA SER A 5 -4.98 2.65 11.04
C SER A 5 -4.90 4.07 10.55
N ASN A 6 -4.47 4.24 9.29
CA ASN A 6 -4.49 5.53 8.62
C ASN A 6 -5.00 5.34 7.18
N VAL A 7 -5.80 6.30 6.72
CA VAL A 7 -6.34 6.32 5.36
C VAL A 7 -6.14 7.71 4.79
N GLU A 8 -5.42 7.79 3.69
CA GLU A 8 -5.22 9.02 2.91
C GLU A 8 -6.01 8.90 1.61
N ILE A 9 -6.78 9.94 1.28
CA ILE A 9 -7.55 10.02 0.04
C ILE A 9 -7.07 11.25 -0.72
N LYS A 10 -6.64 11.06 -1.97
CA LYS A 10 -6.17 12.12 -2.86
C LYS A 10 -6.98 12.14 -4.15
N HIS A 11 -7.54 13.30 -4.46
CA HIS A 11 -8.27 13.54 -5.71
C HIS A 11 -7.39 14.37 -6.65
N LYS A 12 -7.23 13.95 -7.91
CA LYS A 12 -6.49 14.71 -8.94
C LYS A 12 -7.04 14.40 -10.33
N HIS A 13 -7.51 15.43 -11.06
CA HIS A 13 -8.03 15.35 -12.44
C HIS A 13 -8.93 14.11 -12.70
N GLY A 14 -10.03 13.98 -11.96
CA GLY A 14 -10.97 12.85 -12.12
C GLY A 14 -10.45 11.49 -11.65
N LYS A 15 -9.22 11.41 -11.11
CA LYS A 15 -8.65 10.22 -10.48
C LYS A 15 -8.73 10.35 -8.97
N LYS A 16 -9.14 9.28 -8.29
CA LYS A 16 -9.16 9.16 -6.83
C LYS A 16 -8.16 8.08 -6.41
N THR A 17 -7.11 8.47 -5.70
CA THR A 17 -6.13 7.55 -5.12
C THR A 17 -6.38 7.42 -3.63
N ILE A 18 -6.51 6.20 -3.14
CA ILE A 18 -6.67 5.88 -1.72
C ILE A 18 -5.44 5.10 -1.28
N ARG A 19 -4.74 5.60 -0.26
CA ARG A 19 -3.63 4.90 0.40
C ARG A 19 -4.06 4.52 1.81
N LYS A 20 -3.77 3.29 2.22
CA LYS A 20 -4.15 2.80 3.54
C LYS A 20 -2.96 2.16 4.22
N VAL A 21 -2.84 2.40 5.51
CA VAL A 21 -1.92 1.71 6.42
C VAL A 21 -2.75 1.09 7.53
N PHE A 22 -2.50 -0.17 7.82
CA PHE A 22 -3.15 -0.88 8.91
C PHE A 22 -2.13 -1.73 9.65
N ILE A 23 -2.03 -1.60 10.96
CA ILE A 23 -1.17 -2.41 11.82
C ILE A 23 -2.02 -2.95 12.97
N ASN A 24 -2.00 -4.26 13.13
CA ASN A 24 -2.63 -4.96 14.23
C ASN A 24 -1.63 -5.92 14.87
N LYS A 25 -1.33 -5.70 16.16
CA LYS A 25 -0.33 -6.45 16.94
C LYS A 25 1.01 -6.56 16.18
N HIS A 26 1.32 -7.72 15.60
CA HIS A 26 2.59 -8.00 14.91
C HIS A 26 2.49 -7.99 13.38
N LYS A 27 1.29 -7.78 12.82
CA LYS A 27 1.05 -7.78 11.37
C LYS A 27 0.62 -6.40 10.90
N GLY A 28 1.18 -5.98 9.76
CA GLY A 28 0.87 -4.70 9.16
C GLY A 28 0.75 -4.80 7.65
N HIS A 29 -0.13 -4.01 7.06
CA HIS A 29 -0.32 -3.91 5.63
C HIS A 29 -0.40 -2.47 5.18
N LYS A 30 0.17 -2.21 4.00
CA LYS A 30 -0.03 -0.99 3.23
C LYS A 30 -0.75 -1.32 1.94
N SER A 31 -1.65 -0.46 1.50
CA SER A 31 -2.34 -0.65 0.22
C SER A 31 -2.58 0.65 -0.50
N VAL A 32 -2.67 0.53 -1.83
CA VAL A 32 -3.03 1.61 -2.74
C VAL A 32 -4.18 1.13 -3.61
N CYS A 33 -5.24 1.92 -3.69
CA CYS A 33 -6.31 1.77 -4.67
C CYS A 33 -6.36 3.05 -5.53
N VAL A 34 -6.45 2.91 -6.84
CA VAL A 34 -6.67 4.04 -7.76
C VAL A 34 -7.98 3.80 -8.49
N TYR A 35 -8.83 4.82 -8.46
CA TYR A 35 -10.09 4.89 -9.15
C TYR A 35 -10.03 5.95 -10.24
N LYS A 36 -10.67 5.67 -11.38
CA LYS A 36 -10.86 6.60 -12.50
C LYS A 36 -12.31 6.48 -12.93
N ASN A 37 -13.03 7.61 -13.01
CA ASN A 37 -14.46 7.66 -13.36
C ASN A 37 -15.31 6.68 -12.52
N GLY A 38 -15.09 6.67 -11.20
CA GLY A 38 -15.79 5.78 -10.26
C GLY A 38 -15.35 4.31 -10.26
N LYS A 39 -14.63 3.83 -11.28
CA LYS A 39 -14.16 2.44 -11.39
C LYS A 39 -12.77 2.26 -10.79
N CYS A 40 -12.53 1.18 -10.05
CA CYS A 40 -11.22 0.84 -9.50
C CYS A 40 -10.32 0.28 -10.60
N THR A 41 -9.33 1.04 -11.04
CA THR A 41 -8.41 0.65 -12.13
C THR A 41 -7.13 -0.02 -11.63
N TYR A 42 -6.77 0.21 -10.37
CA TYR A 42 -5.56 -0.37 -9.79
C TYR A 42 -5.76 -0.63 -8.31
N LYS A 43 -5.33 -1.80 -7.84
CA LYS A 43 -5.33 -2.14 -6.42
C LYS A 43 -4.11 -3.01 -6.13
N ASN A 44 -3.32 -2.62 -5.14
CA ASN A 44 -2.20 -3.41 -4.66
C ASN A 44 -2.14 -3.32 -3.13
N LYS A 45 -1.86 -4.44 -2.48
CA LYS A 45 -1.72 -4.58 -1.03
C LYS A 45 -0.43 -5.33 -0.75
N GLN A 46 0.40 -4.77 0.12
CA GLN A 46 1.67 -5.35 0.52
C GLN A 46 1.76 -5.38 2.06
N CYS A 47 2.56 -6.32 2.57
CA CYS A 47 2.89 -6.35 3.99
C CYS A 47 3.84 -5.19 4.33
N LEU A 48 3.74 -4.71 5.57
CA LEU A 48 4.73 -3.82 6.15
C LEU A 48 5.87 -4.65 6.74
N SER A 49 7.10 -4.19 6.54
CA SER A 49 8.26 -4.79 7.22
C SER A 49 8.24 -4.44 8.71
N LYS A 50 9.02 -5.19 9.52
CA LYS A 50 9.18 -4.90 10.96
C LYS A 50 9.72 -3.49 11.18
N GLU A 51 10.64 -3.04 10.33
CA GLU A 51 11.22 -1.70 10.38
C GLU A 51 10.21 -0.61 10.02
N GLU A 52 9.41 -0.81 8.96
CA GLU A 52 8.35 0.12 8.59
C GLU A 52 7.32 0.26 9.73
N MET A 53 6.93 -0.86 10.34
CA MET A 53 6.03 -0.85 11.50
C MET A 53 6.64 -0.12 12.70
N LYS A 54 7.94 -0.29 12.97
CA LYS A 54 8.65 0.43 14.06
C LYS A 54 8.66 1.93 13.80
N LYS A 55 8.97 2.36 12.57
CA LYS A 55 8.96 3.78 12.17
C LYS A 55 7.55 4.39 12.28
N ILE A 56 6.51 3.69 11.83
CA ILE A 56 5.11 4.15 11.94
C ILE A 56 4.69 4.32 13.41
N ARG A 57 5.04 3.37 14.28
CA ARG A 57 4.74 3.46 15.73
C ARG A 57 5.47 4.63 16.40
N ALA A 58 6.67 4.93 15.93
CA ALA A 58 7.44 6.10 16.37
C ALA A 58 6.95 7.41 15.72
N LYS A 59 5.82 7.41 14.99
CA LYS A 59 5.27 8.55 14.25
C LYS A 59 6.28 9.21 13.28
N LYS A 60 7.26 8.43 12.79
CA LYS A 60 8.26 8.92 11.84
C LYS A 60 7.71 8.85 10.42
N PHE A 61 8.00 9.89 9.65
CA PHE A 61 7.73 9.90 8.22
C PHE A 61 8.55 8.83 7.51
N ILE A 62 7.92 8.11 6.57
CA ILE A 62 8.57 7.09 5.74
C ILE A 62 8.44 7.53 4.28
N PRO A 63 9.48 8.13 3.68
CA PRO A 63 9.45 8.49 2.27
C PRO A 63 9.29 7.23 1.42
N GLY A 64 8.43 7.31 0.39
CA GLY A 64 8.25 6.23 -0.56
C GLY A 64 7.61 4.96 0.00
N LEU A 65 6.93 5.02 1.16
CA LEU A 65 6.27 3.85 1.78
C LEU A 65 5.40 3.06 0.79
N PHE A 66 4.73 3.75 -0.13
CA PHE A 66 3.85 3.15 -1.12
C PHE A 66 4.48 2.95 -2.51
N THR A 67 5.75 3.32 -2.73
CA THR A 67 6.38 3.28 -4.06
C THR A 67 6.36 1.88 -4.66
N SER A 68 6.68 0.85 -3.84
CA SER A 68 6.59 -0.55 -4.25
C SER A 68 5.16 -1.00 -4.56
N CYS A 69 4.15 -0.36 -3.96
CA CYS A 69 2.75 -0.62 -4.25
C CYS A 69 2.29 -0.03 -5.58
N TYR A 70 3.07 0.82 -6.27
CA TYR A 70 2.75 1.33 -7.61
C TYR A 70 3.43 0.53 -8.74
N LYS A 71 4.43 -0.28 -8.41
CA LYS A 71 5.05 -1.18 -9.38
C LYS A 71 4.05 -2.26 -9.73
N LYS A 72 3.73 -2.42 -11.02
CA LYS A 72 3.07 -3.63 -11.51
C LYS A 72 3.96 -4.80 -11.12
N PRO A 73 3.44 -5.93 -10.63
CA PRO A 73 4.27 -7.13 -10.51
C PRO A 73 4.88 -7.36 -11.90
N ASN A 74 6.20 -7.45 -11.98
CA ASN A 74 6.86 -7.89 -13.20
C ASN A 74 6.15 -9.19 -13.60
N ARG A 75 5.55 -9.24 -14.80
CA ARG A 75 5.11 -10.51 -15.40
C ARG A 75 6.37 -11.30 -15.84
N GLY A 76 7.36 -11.41 -14.97
CA GLY A 76 8.58 -12.16 -15.19
C GLY A 76 8.24 -13.65 -15.11
N THR A 77 8.11 -14.26 -16.29
CA THR A 77 8.18 -15.69 -16.56
C THR A 77 7.36 -16.59 -15.62
N ARG A 78 6.12 -16.93 -16.02
CA ARG A 78 5.62 -18.28 -15.71
C ARG A 78 6.63 -19.24 -16.36
N LYS A 79 7.51 -19.87 -15.58
CA LYS A 79 8.26 -21.03 -16.07
C LYS A 79 7.22 -22.05 -16.53
N LEU A 80 7.14 -22.27 -17.84
CA LEU A 80 6.44 -23.41 -18.41
C LEU A 80 7.11 -24.64 -17.78
N ARG A 81 6.41 -25.35 -16.90
CA ARG A 81 6.83 -26.69 -16.48
C ARG A 81 6.71 -27.54 -17.75
N ARG A 82 7.84 -27.83 -18.39
CA ARG A 82 7.99 -28.97 -19.29
C ARG A 82 8.10 -30.22 -18.47
#